data_AF-A0A366MTA0-F1
#
_entry.id   AF-A0A366MTA0-F1
#
_cell.length_a   1.000
_cell.length_b   1.000
_cell.length_c   1.000
_cell.angle_alpha   90.00
_cell.angle_beta   90.00
_cell.angle_gamma   90.00
#
_symmetry.space_group_name_H-M   'P 1'
#
loop_
_entity.id
_entity.type
_entity.pdbx_description
1 polymer ?
#
loop_
_entity_poly.entity_id
_entity_poly.type
_entity_poly.pdbx_seq_one_letter_code
_entity_poly.pdbx_strand_id
1 'polypeptide(L)'
;MLDQMLNDENYECIRMELSQKNIDYSEIHKLVIFYLDLVIKRKSSINNILNDDITPYPKEVKNEFIHEYCCELNAYEDCLFECIKILKQKNTLQNCLVQLDKKINSYESELYPGFLTSQESIIEISIMYSVLKKFKVEINELLTKKIY
;
A
#
# COMPACT_ATOMS: atom_id res chain seq x y z
N MET A 1 -4.67 -14.14 -5.13
CA MET A 1 -3.38 -14.07 -5.87
C MET A 1 -2.43 -13.04 -5.24
N LEU A 2 -2.94 -11.92 -4.69
CA LEU A 2 -2.21 -11.02 -3.78
C LEU A 2 -1.90 -11.72 -2.43
N ASP A 3 -2.91 -12.35 -1.82
CA ASP A 3 -2.80 -13.02 -0.50
C ASP A 3 -1.82 -14.20 -0.47
N GLN A 4 -1.60 -14.86 -1.60
CA GLN A 4 -0.63 -15.94 -1.73
C GLN A 4 0.82 -15.44 -1.83
N MET A 5 1.03 -14.19 -2.27
CA MET A 5 2.36 -13.57 -2.36
C MET A 5 2.74 -12.79 -1.10
N LEU A 6 1.78 -12.50 -0.22
CA LEU A 6 1.90 -11.54 0.88
C LEU A 6 1.43 -12.14 2.22
N ASN A 7 2.03 -13.27 2.63
CA ASN A 7 1.93 -13.78 3.99
C ASN A 7 3.17 -13.39 4.81
N ASP A 8 3.11 -13.47 6.14
CA ASP A 8 4.18 -12.98 7.03
C ASP A 8 5.56 -13.62 6.75
N GLU A 9 5.59 -14.89 6.35
CA GLU A 9 6.83 -15.57 5.94
C GLU A 9 7.38 -15.05 4.59
N ASN A 10 6.50 -14.71 3.65
CA ASN A 10 6.89 -14.17 2.34
C ASN A 10 7.47 -12.76 2.44
N TYR A 11 7.05 -11.93 3.39
CA TYR A 11 7.58 -10.57 3.55
C TYR A 11 9.08 -10.57 3.92
N GLU A 12 9.46 -11.36 4.92
CA GLU A 12 10.88 -11.47 5.32
C GLU A 12 11.72 -12.17 4.25
N CYS A 13 11.17 -13.18 3.56
CA CYS A 13 11.84 -13.80 2.42
C CYS A 13 12.09 -12.80 1.28
N ILE A 14 11.10 -11.97 0.93
CA ILE A 14 11.25 -10.90 -0.07
C ILE A 14 12.32 -9.89 0.36
N ARG A 15 12.34 -9.49 1.65
CA ARG A 15 13.34 -8.58 2.20
C ARG A 15 14.75 -9.14 2.05
N MET A 16 14.95 -10.42 2.40
CA MET A 16 16.22 -11.11 2.26
C MET A 16 16.65 -11.25 0.80
N GLU A 17 15.78 -11.70 -0.10
CA GLU A 17 16.08 -11.84 -1.53
C GLU A 17 16.51 -10.52 -2.17
N LEU A 18 15.87 -9.41 -1.78
CA LEU A 18 16.18 -8.08 -2.32
C LEU A 18 17.50 -7.53 -1.79
N SER A 19 17.89 -7.87 -0.55
CA SER A 19 19.18 -7.48 0.01
C SER A 19 20.38 -8.19 -0.65
N GLN A 20 20.15 -9.36 -1.28
CA GLN A 20 21.19 -10.17 -1.92
C GLN A 20 21.40 -9.85 -3.41
N LYS A 21 20.43 -9.21 -4.07
CA LYS A 21 20.51 -8.90 -5.51
C LYS A 21 21.15 -7.54 -5.78
N ASN A 22 22.40 -7.55 -6.26
CA ASN A 22 23.07 -6.40 -6.87
C ASN A 22 22.44 -6.07 -8.23
N ILE A 23 21.33 -5.33 -8.25
CA ILE A 23 20.67 -4.90 -9.50
C ILE A 23 20.50 -3.37 -9.50
N ASP A 24 20.72 -2.79 -10.68
CA ASP A 24 20.59 -1.37 -11.12
C ASP A 24 19.23 -0.68 -10.84
N TYR A 25 18.34 -1.32 -10.08
CA TYR A 25 17.07 -0.77 -9.60
C TYR A 25 17.12 -0.42 -8.11
N SER A 26 18.27 0.11 -7.66
CA SER A 26 18.52 0.57 -6.28
C SER A 26 17.32 1.32 -5.68
N GLU A 27 16.74 2.25 -6.42
CA GLU A 27 15.67 3.09 -5.90
C GLU A 27 14.30 2.38 -5.80
N ILE A 28 13.98 1.45 -6.71
CA ILE A 28 12.75 0.65 -6.59
C ILE A 28 12.90 -0.39 -5.47
N HIS A 29 14.09 -0.94 -5.27
CA HIS A 29 14.36 -1.82 -4.13
C HIS A 29 14.12 -1.06 -2.80
N LYS A 30 14.57 0.20 -2.70
CA LYS A 30 14.30 1.05 -1.54
C LYS A 30 12.80 1.26 -1.33
N LEU A 31 12.03 1.54 -2.38
CA LEU A 31 10.57 1.66 -2.26
C LEU A 31 9.92 0.35 -1.78
N VAL A 32 10.35 -0.80 -2.31
CA VAL A 32 9.83 -2.10 -1.83
C VAL A 32 10.08 -2.28 -0.34
N ILE A 33 11.32 -2.04 0.13
CA ILE A 33 11.65 -2.15 1.56
C ILE A 33 10.82 -1.18 2.39
N PHE A 34 10.68 0.07 1.93
CA PHE A 34 9.89 1.09 2.61
C PHE A 34 8.42 0.67 2.79
N TYR A 35 7.75 0.22 1.73
CA TYR A 35 6.36 -0.22 1.83
C TYR A 35 6.21 -1.50 2.64
N LEU A 36 7.21 -2.39 2.60
CA LEU A 36 7.24 -3.60 3.41
C LEU A 36 7.33 -3.29 4.91
N ASP A 37 8.19 -2.34 5.31
CA ASP A 37 8.28 -1.88 6.70
C ASP A 37 6.97 -1.22 7.16
N LEU A 38 6.28 -0.46 6.30
CA LEU A 38 4.96 0.12 6.60
C LEU A 38 3.88 -0.95 6.85
N VAL A 39 3.84 -1.98 6.00
CA VAL A 39 2.93 -3.13 6.15
C VAL A 39 3.15 -3.83 7.49
N ILE A 40 4.39 -4.17 7.82
CA ILE A 40 4.75 -4.84 9.09
C ILE A 40 4.34 -3.97 10.28
N LYS A 41 4.64 -2.66 10.22
CA LYS A 41 4.29 -1.72 11.28
C LYS A 41 2.77 -1.63 11.50
N ARG A 42 1.98 -1.61 10.43
CA ARG A 42 0.51 -1.56 10.55
C ARG A 42 -0.07 -2.86 11.07
N LYS A 43 0.40 -4.02 10.61
CA LYS A 43 0.02 -5.32 11.19
C LYS A 43 0.30 -5.38 12.70
N SER A 44 1.50 -4.95 13.12
CA SER A 44 1.84 -4.88 14.54
C SER A 44 0.92 -3.92 15.31
N SER A 45 0.59 -2.76 14.74
CA SER A 45 -0.32 -1.80 15.38
C SER A 45 -1.72 -2.37 15.59
N ILE A 46 -2.26 -3.09 14.60
CA ILE A 46 -3.56 -3.78 14.69
C ILE A 46 -3.51 -4.86 15.78
N ASN A 47 -2.48 -5.70 15.77
CA ASN A 47 -2.32 -6.78 16.75
C ASN A 47 -2.17 -6.26 18.18
N ASN A 48 -1.46 -5.14 18.36
CA ASN A 48 -1.34 -4.51 19.68
C ASN A 48 -2.69 -4.07 20.22
N ILE A 49 -3.55 -3.46 19.38
CA ILE A 49 -4.90 -3.04 19.80
C ILE A 49 -5.79 -4.25 20.09
N LEU A 50 -5.69 -5.32 19.29
CA LEU A 50 -6.47 -6.55 19.50
C LEU A 50 -6.10 -7.28 20.80
N ASN A 51 -4.84 -7.19 21.21
CA ASN A 51 -4.30 -7.84 22.41
C ASN A 51 -4.26 -6.89 23.63
N ASP A 52 -4.75 -5.66 23.51
CA ASP A 52 -4.75 -4.70 24.61
C ASP A 52 -5.91 -5.02 25.58
N ASP A 53 -5.59 -5.71 26.67
CA ASP A 53 -6.53 -6.14 27.72
C ASP A 53 -7.19 -4.97 28.48
N ILE A 54 -6.78 -3.73 28.20
CA ILE A 54 -7.14 -2.54 28.99
C ILE A 54 -8.45 -1.89 28.53
N THR A 55 -8.90 -2.13 27.27
CA THR A 55 -10.12 -1.50 26.76
C THR A 55 -11.05 -2.54 26.11
N PRO A 56 -12.07 -3.05 26.83
CA PRO A 56 -13.05 -3.93 26.22
C PRO A 56 -13.88 -3.14 25.20
N TYR A 57 -13.56 -3.29 23.92
CA TYR A 57 -14.45 -2.85 22.86
C TYR A 57 -15.73 -3.69 22.94
N PRO A 58 -16.93 -3.07 22.99
CA PRO A 58 -18.16 -3.81 22.88
C PRO A 58 -18.11 -4.65 21.61
N LYS A 59 -18.49 -5.93 21.67
CA LYS A 59 -18.41 -6.88 20.54
C LYS A 59 -19.10 -6.41 19.24
N GLU A 60 -19.91 -5.37 19.33
CA GLU A 60 -20.71 -4.79 18.24
C GLU A 60 -20.15 -3.46 17.72
N VAL A 61 -19.19 -2.84 18.42
CA VAL A 61 -18.56 -1.59 17.99
C VAL A 61 -17.32 -1.96 17.18
N LYS A 62 -17.38 -1.70 15.86
CA LYS A 62 -16.17 -1.70 15.04
C LYS A 62 -15.19 -0.70 15.67
N ASN A 63 -14.02 -1.18 16.05
CA ASN A 63 -12.94 -0.30 16.46
C ASN A 63 -12.51 0.50 15.22
N GLU A 64 -12.87 1.78 15.19
CA GLU A 64 -12.62 2.68 14.05
C GLU A 64 -11.13 2.77 13.73
N PHE A 65 -10.25 2.72 14.73
CA PHE A 65 -8.79 2.69 14.52
C PHE A 65 -8.32 1.40 13.85
N ILE A 66 -8.85 0.24 14.27
CA ILE A 66 -8.53 -1.03 13.58
C ILE A 66 -9.01 -0.97 12.14
N HIS A 67 -10.21 -0.42 11.91
CA HIS A 67 -10.72 -0.27 10.56
C HIS A 67 -9.82 0.61 9.69
N GLU A 68 -9.49 1.83 10.15
CA GLU A 68 -8.57 2.74 9.45
C GLU A 68 -7.20 2.09 9.19
N TYR A 69 -6.64 1.37 10.17
CA TYR A 69 -5.36 0.69 10.00
C TYR A 69 -5.43 -0.47 9.01
N CYS A 70 -6.55 -1.18 8.93
CA CYS A 70 -6.78 -2.17 7.89
C CYS A 70 -6.87 -1.51 6.50
N CYS A 71 -7.52 -0.36 6.38
CA CYS A 71 -7.58 0.39 5.12
C CYS A 71 -6.18 0.85 4.69
N GLU A 72 -5.38 1.39 5.62
CA GLU A 72 -3.99 1.77 5.35
C GLU A 72 -3.14 0.57 4.95
N LEU A 73 -3.29 -0.56 5.64
CA LEU A 73 -2.58 -1.80 5.34
C LEU A 73 -2.86 -2.23 3.90
N ASN A 74 -4.13 -2.31 3.50
CA ASN A 74 -4.54 -2.66 2.14
C ASN A 74 -3.92 -1.71 1.11
N ALA A 75 -3.91 -0.41 1.40
CA ALA A 75 -3.32 0.59 0.51
C ALA A 75 -1.80 0.40 0.33
N TYR A 76 -1.08 0.11 1.42
CA TYR A 76 0.36 -0.16 1.37
C TYR A 76 0.68 -1.46 0.64
N GLU A 77 -0.11 -2.51 0.81
CA GLU A 77 0.03 -3.77 0.08
C GLU A 77 -0.17 -3.57 -1.43
N ASP A 78 -1.12 -2.72 -1.82
CA ASP A 78 -1.35 -2.32 -3.21
C ASP A 78 -0.12 -1.63 -3.83
N CYS A 79 0.49 -0.68 -3.11
CA CYS A 79 1.72 -0.01 -3.55
C CYS A 79 2.90 -0.98 -3.67
N LEU A 80 3.09 -1.83 -2.66
CA LEU A 80 4.14 -2.85 -2.63
C LEU A 80 4.01 -3.80 -3.83
N PHE A 81 2.79 -4.22 -4.16
CA PHE A 81 2.53 -5.12 -5.26
C PHE A 81 2.95 -4.52 -6.61
N GLU A 82 2.67 -3.25 -6.86
CA GLU A 82 3.12 -2.58 -8.08
C GLU A 82 4.64 -2.46 -8.14
N CYS A 83 5.31 -2.15 -7.03
CA CYS A 83 6.78 -2.18 -6.96
C CYS A 83 7.35 -3.56 -7.31
N ILE A 84 6.77 -4.64 -6.78
CA ILE A 84 7.19 -6.01 -7.07
C ILE A 84 6.98 -6.36 -8.56
N LYS A 85 5.88 -5.93 -9.17
CA LYS A 85 5.65 -6.12 -10.61
C LYS A 85 6.73 -5.44 -11.46
N ILE A 86 7.17 -4.25 -11.06
CA ILE A 86 8.25 -3.53 -11.72
C ILE A 86 9.57 -4.31 -11.61
N LEU A 87 9.93 -4.78 -10.41
CA LEU A 87 11.16 -5.56 -10.21
C LEU A 87 11.17 -6.89 -10.96
N LYS A 88 10.02 -7.55 -11.05
CA LYS A 88 9.87 -8.78 -11.83
C LYS A 88 9.78 -8.52 -13.35
N GLN A 89 10.02 -7.28 -13.80
CA GLN A 89 9.96 -6.83 -15.19
C GLN A 89 8.61 -7.11 -15.89
N LYS A 90 7.55 -7.31 -15.11
CA LYS A 90 6.18 -7.50 -15.62
C LYS A 90 5.50 -6.17 -15.94
N ASN A 91 6.01 -5.07 -15.36
CA ASN A 91 5.53 -3.71 -15.61
C ASN A 91 6.70 -2.72 -15.69
N THR A 92 6.48 -1.62 -16.41
CA THR A 92 7.38 -0.46 -16.38
C THR A 92 6.86 0.59 -15.39
N LEU A 93 7.71 1.57 -15.05
CA LEU A 93 7.28 2.73 -14.25
C LEU A 93 6.14 3.50 -14.92
N GLN A 94 6.19 3.63 -16.25
CA GLN A 94 5.13 4.29 -17.02
C GLN A 94 3.81 3.52 -16.95
N ASN A 95 3.86 2.19 -17.07
CA ASN A 95 2.66 1.35 -16.91
C ASN A 95 2.06 1.50 -15.51
N CYS A 96 2.92 1.53 -14.47
CA CYS A 96 2.50 1.75 -13.09
C CYS A 96 1.77 3.09 -12.95
N LEU A 97 2.33 4.20 -13.45
CA LEU A 97 1.68 5.51 -13.41
C LEU A 97 0.29 5.50 -14.07
N VAL A 98 0.17 4.91 -15.26
CA VAL A 98 -1.13 4.84 -15.97
C VAL A 98 -2.18 4.09 -15.13
N GLN A 99 -1.77 3.03 -14.43
CA GLN A 99 -2.69 2.29 -13.55
C GLN A 99 -3.02 3.07 -12.28
N LEU A 100 -2.04 3.75 -11.68
CA LEU A 100 -2.24 4.62 -10.53
C LEU A 100 -3.19 5.77 -10.87
N ASP A 101 -3.03 6.42 -12.01
CA ASP A 101 -3.91 7.52 -12.45
C ASP A 101 -5.35 7.06 -12.59
N LYS A 102 -5.58 5.87 -13.15
CA LYS A 102 -6.94 5.30 -13.25
C LYS A 102 -7.55 5.09 -11.86
N LYS A 103 -6.80 4.48 -10.93
CA LYS A 103 -7.27 4.26 -9.55
C LYS A 103 -7.53 5.58 -8.82
N ILE A 104 -6.58 6.51 -8.87
CA ILE A 104 -6.67 7.82 -8.20
C ILE A 104 -7.86 8.62 -8.72
N ASN A 105 -8.06 8.69 -10.04
CA ASN A 105 -9.19 9.42 -10.62
C ASN A 105 -10.53 8.81 -10.23
N SER A 106 -10.60 7.47 -10.12
CA SER A 106 -11.80 6.78 -9.61
C SER A 106 -12.13 7.24 -8.19
N TYR A 107 -11.17 7.16 -7.27
CA TYR A 107 -11.38 7.59 -5.89
C TYR A 107 -11.62 9.10 -5.77
N GLU A 108 -10.95 9.92 -6.56
CA GLU A 108 -11.16 11.38 -6.58
C GLU A 108 -12.61 11.72 -6.91
N SER A 109 -13.21 11.01 -7.87
CA SER A 109 -14.60 11.23 -8.25
C SER A 109 -15.58 10.89 -7.13
N GLU A 110 -15.28 9.86 -6.34
CA GLU A 110 -16.13 9.41 -5.22
C GLU A 110 -16.02 10.31 -3.98
N LEU A 111 -14.90 11.04 -3.84
CA LEU A 111 -14.72 12.02 -2.75
C LEU A 111 -15.52 13.31 -2.94
N TYR A 112 -16.14 13.51 -4.11
CA TYR A 112 -17.06 14.63 -4.30
C TYR A 112 -18.36 14.42 -3.50
N PRO A 113 -18.85 15.44 -2.78
CA PRO A 113 -20.08 15.32 -2.00
C PRO A 113 -21.27 14.83 -2.84
N GLY A 114 -21.90 13.74 -2.41
CA GLY A 114 -23.06 13.14 -3.10
C GLY A 114 -22.72 12.21 -4.27
N PHE A 115 -21.45 11.92 -4.53
CA PHE A 115 -20.99 11.04 -5.62
C PHE A 115 -20.44 9.69 -5.14
N LEU A 116 -20.62 9.35 -3.86
CA LEU A 116 -20.26 8.03 -3.33
C LEU A 116 -21.15 6.95 -3.96
N THR A 117 -20.61 6.25 -4.96
CA THR A 117 -21.32 5.17 -5.67
C THR A 117 -20.79 3.78 -5.34
N SER A 118 -19.66 3.69 -4.65
CA SER A 118 -18.97 2.46 -4.30
C SER A 118 -19.54 1.85 -3.01
N GLN A 119 -19.12 0.62 -2.69
CA GLN A 119 -19.54 -0.06 -1.45
C GLN A 119 -18.67 0.34 -0.25
N GLU A 120 -17.50 0.88 -0.55
CA GLU A 120 -16.53 1.43 0.37
C GLU A 120 -17.07 2.70 1.06
N SER A 121 -16.65 2.90 2.30
CA SER A 121 -16.89 4.13 3.04
C SER A 121 -16.04 5.28 2.53
N ILE A 122 -16.47 6.52 2.80
CA ILE A 122 -15.70 7.73 2.49
C ILE A 122 -14.31 7.67 3.15
N ILE A 123 -14.19 7.07 4.32
CA ILE A 123 -12.91 6.91 5.04
C ILE A 123 -11.99 5.97 4.25
N GLU A 124 -12.48 4.80 3.84
CA GLU A 124 -11.75 3.85 3.00
C GLU A 124 -11.22 4.52 1.72
N ILE A 125 -12.10 5.22 1.00
CA ILE A 125 -11.74 5.94 -0.24
C ILE A 125 -10.71 7.03 0.03
N SER A 126 -10.87 7.78 1.11
CA SER A 126 -9.95 8.87 1.48
C SER A 126 -8.54 8.35 1.79
N ILE A 127 -8.45 7.22 2.50
CA ILE A 127 -7.18 6.56 2.82
C ILE A 127 -6.53 6.03 1.53
N MET A 128 -7.27 5.28 0.72
CA MET A 128 -6.78 4.75 -0.56
C MET A 128 -6.29 5.86 -1.48
N TYR A 129 -7.09 6.91 -1.68
CA TYR A 129 -6.72 8.07 -2.51
C TYR A 129 -5.42 8.71 -2.02
N SER A 130 -5.31 8.98 -0.72
CA SER A 130 -4.16 9.68 -0.13
C SER A 130 -2.87 8.88 -0.27
N VAL A 131 -2.92 7.57 0.03
CA VAL A 131 -1.76 6.68 -0.06
C VAL A 131 -1.32 6.51 -1.53
N LEU A 132 -2.25 6.26 -2.45
CA LEU A 132 -1.92 6.10 -3.86
C LEU A 132 -1.38 7.39 -4.49
N LYS A 133 -1.91 8.56 -4.09
CA LYS A 133 -1.41 9.85 -4.56
C LYS A 133 0.02 10.10 -4.10
N LYS A 134 0.36 9.76 -2.85
CA LYS A 134 1.73 9.81 -2.35
C LYS A 134 2.64 8.87 -3.14
N PHE A 135 2.21 7.63 -3.33
CA PHE A 135 2.98 6.65 -4.11
C PHE A 135 3.20 7.09 -5.56
N LYS A 136 2.21 7.72 -6.19
CA LYS A 136 2.35 8.34 -7.52
C LYS A 136 3.45 9.40 -7.55
N VAL A 137 3.58 10.22 -6.51
CA VAL A 137 4.69 11.21 -6.41
C VAL A 137 6.03 10.49 -6.38
N GLU A 138 6.18 9.47 -5.55
CA GLU A 138 7.41 8.68 -5.44
C GLU A 138 7.78 8.02 -6.78
N ILE A 139 6.82 7.43 -7.50
CA ILE A 139 7.06 6.84 -8.83
C ILE A 139 7.45 7.91 -9.87
N ASN A 140 6.81 9.08 -9.86
CA ASN A 140 7.16 10.18 -10.75
C ASN A 140 8.59 10.67 -10.50
N GLU A 141 9.00 10.84 -9.24
CA GLU A 141 10.36 11.24 -8.89
C GLU A 141 11.40 10.28 -9.48
N LEU A 142 11.14 8.98 -9.41
CA LEU A 142 12.02 7.96 -9.99
C LEU A 142 12.09 8.02 -11.52
N LEU A 143 11.00 8.38 -12.20
CA LEU A 143 10.99 8.60 -13.64
C LEU A 143 11.82 9.83 -14.01
N THR A 144 11.65 10.95 -13.32
CA THR A 144 12.44 12.17 -13.58
C THR A 144 13.94 11.98 -13.30
N LYS A 145 14.31 11.20 -12.28
CA LYS A 145 15.72 10.90 -11.97
C LYS A 145 16.42 10.07 -13.05
N LYS A 146 15.68 9.29 -13.86
CA LYS A 146 16.24 8.51 -14.98
C LYS A 146 16.51 9.32 -16.25
N ILE A 147 16.09 10.58 -16.30
CA ILE A 147 16.18 11.44 -17.50
C ILE A 147 17.46 12.30 -17.50
N TYR A 148 18.25 12.28 -16.42
CA TYR A 148 19.56 12.96 -16.31
C TYR A 148 20.69 11.95 -16.17
#